data_AF-A6MKQ1-F1
#
_entry.id   AF-A6MKQ1-F1
#
_cell.length_a   1.000
_cell.length_b   1.000
_cell.length_c   1.000
_cell.angle_alpha   90.00
_cell.angle_beta   90.00
_cell.angle_gamma   90.00
#
_symmetry.space_group_name_H-M   'P 1'
#
loop_
_entity.id
_entity.type
_entity.pdbx_description
1 polymer ?
#
loop_
_entity_poly.entity_id
_entity_poly.type
_entity_poly.pdbx_seq_one_letter_code
_entity_poly.pdbx_strand_id
1 'polypeptide(L)'
;KNDQSCEIMLNHLATARFMAQTADSYRMNAEMNLAGFQPDEEMNEICKTEFQMRLLWGSKGAQVNQTERYEKFNQILTALSRKLEPPPVKQAEL
;
A
#
# COMPACT_ATOMS: atom_id res chain seq x y z
N LYS A 1 9.02 5.32 -18.12
CA LYS A 1 7.72 5.93 -18.49
C LYS A 1 7.21 5.21 -19.73
N ASN A 2 6.54 4.07 -19.57
CA ASN A 2 5.94 3.34 -20.71
C ASN A 2 4.52 2.81 -20.38
N ASP A 3 3.90 3.31 -19.31
CA ASP A 3 2.58 2.84 -18.84
C ASP A 3 1.41 3.52 -19.56
N GLN A 4 1.71 4.35 -20.57
CA GLN A 4 0.74 5.17 -21.31
C GLN A 4 0.34 4.55 -22.67
N SER A 5 0.76 3.31 -22.96
CA SER A 5 0.35 2.64 -24.19
C SER A 5 -1.16 2.36 -24.19
N CYS A 6 -1.82 2.63 -25.32
CA CYS A 6 -3.22 2.27 -25.54
C CYS A 6 -3.49 0.78 -25.35
N GLU A 7 -2.50 -0.07 -25.66
CA GLU A 7 -2.59 -1.51 -25.45
C GLU A 7 -2.72 -1.87 -23.96
N ILE A 8 -1.91 -1.25 -23.10
CA ILE A 8 -1.96 -1.45 -21.65
C ILE A 8 -3.33 -1.01 -21.11
N MET A 9 -3.80 0.17 -21.52
CA MET A 9 -5.10 0.68 -21.10
C MET A 9 -6.24 -0.23 -21.56
N LEU A 10 -6.23 -0.68 -22.82
CA LEU A 10 -7.25 -1.57 -23.35
C LEU A 10 -7.27 -2.90 -22.60
N ASN A 11 -6.10 -3.47 -22.29
CA ASN A 11 -5.99 -4.70 -21.50
C ASN A 11 -6.60 -4.52 -20.11
N HIS A 12 -6.25 -3.45 -19.38
CA HIS A 12 -6.84 -3.19 -18.07
C HIS A 12 -8.37 -3.02 -18.14
N LEU A 13 -8.88 -2.29 -19.12
CA LEU A 13 -10.33 -2.07 -19.29
C LEU A 13 -11.06 -3.37 -19.66
N ALA A 14 -10.48 -4.18 -20.54
CA ALA A 14 -11.03 -5.48 -20.90
C ALA A 14 -11.07 -6.44 -19.69
N THR A 15 -9.99 -6.49 -18.91
CA THR A 15 -9.93 -7.27 -17.66
C THR A 15 -10.92 -6.75 -16.63
N ALA A 16 -11.06 -5.44 -16.45
CA ALA A 16 -12.02 -4.86 -15.51
C ALA A 16 -13.47 -5.22 -15.88
N ARG A 17 -13.81 -5.17 -17.17
CA ARG A 17 -15.12 -5.62 -17.66
C ARG A 17 -15.36 -7.11 -17.35
N PHE A 18 -14.37 -7.96 -17.61
CA PHE A 18 -14.45 -9.38 -17.30
C PHE A 18 -14.60 -9.65 -15.80
N MET A 19 -13.83 -8.93 -14.96
CA MET A 19 -13.90 -9.03 -13.51
C MET A 19 -15.30 -8.65 -12.99
N ALA A 20 -15.90 -7.58 -13.52
CA ALA A 20 -17.26 -7.19 -13.15
C ALA A 20 -18.30 -8.27 -13.54
N GLN A 21 -18.15 -8.89 -14.71
CA GLN A 21 -19.03 -9.97 -15.17
C GLN A 21 -18.87 -11.27 -14.37
N THR A 22 -17.71 -11.49 -13.75
CA THR A 22 -17.37 -12.72 -13.03
C THR A 22 -17.18 -12.49 -11.53
N ALA A 23 -17.69 -11.37 -10.99
CA ALA A 23 -17.49 -10.95 -9.60
C ALA A 23 -17.84 -12.03 -8.57
N ASP A 24 -18.93 -12.79 -8.81
CA ASP A 24 -19.36 -13.89 -7.95
C ASP A 24 -18.32 -15.00 -7.83
N SER A 25 -17.53 -15.26 -8.88
CA SER A 25 -16.49 -16.30 -8.84
C SER A 25 -15.37 -15.95 -7.84
N TYR A 26 -15.01 -14.66 -7.74
CA TYR A 26 -14.04 -14.18 -6.76
C TYR A 26 -14.59 -14.32 -5.33
N ARG A 27 -15.89 -14.01 -5.14
CA ARG A 27 -16.57 -14.19 -3.84
C ARG A 27 -16.60 -15.66 -3.44
N MET A 28 -17.05 -16.56 -4.32
CA MET A 28 -17.10 -18.00 -4.05
C MET A 28 -15.72 -18.57 -3.74
N ASN A 29 -14.70 -18.13 -4.48
CA ASN A 29 -13.32 -18.55 -4.21
C ASN A 29 -12.81 -18.03 -2.86
N ALA A 30 -13.14 -16.79 -2.47
CA ALA A 30 -12.80 -16.26 -1.17
C ALA A 30 -13.49 -17.02 -0.03
N GLU A 31 -14.79 -17.31 -0.18
CA GLU A 31 -15.57 -18.12 0.78
C GLU A 31 -14.97 -19.53 0.95
N MET A 32 -14.58 -20.17 -0.15
CA MET A 32 -13.92 -21.48 -0.12
C MET A 32 -12.57 -21.44 0.60
N ASN A 33 -11.72 -20.46 0.27
CA ASN A 33 -10.38 -20.34 0.86
C ASN A 33 -10.42 -19.98 2.35
N LEU A 34 -11.44 -19.22 2.78
CA LEU A 34 -11.60 -18.81 4.17
C LEU A 34 -12.53 -19.74 4.98
N ALA A 35 -12.96 -20.88 4.41
CA ALA A 35 -13.80 -21.82 5.10
C ALA A 35 -13.13 -22.35 6.38
N GLY A 36 -13.75 -22.09 7.54
CA GLY A 36 -13.22 -22.47 8.84
C GLY A 36 -12.13 -21.55 9.40
N PHE A 37 -11.76 -20.48 8.69
CA PHE A 37 -10.82 -19.48 9.21
C PHE A 37 -11.42 -18.76 10.43
N GLN A 38 -10.63 -18.64 11.50
CA GLN A 38 -10.97 -17.90 12.70
C GLN A 38 -9.95 -16.75 12.83
N PRO A 39 -10.32 -15.50 12.48
CA PRO A 39 -9.40 -14.38 12.58
C PRO A 39 -9.10 -14.05 14.04
N ASP A 40 -7.82 -13.83 14.34
CA ASP A 40 -7.42 -13.15 15.56
C ASP A 40 -7.83 -11.67 15.51
N GLU A 41 -8.37 -11.15 16.62
CA GLU A 41 -8.93 -9.80 16.68
C GLU A 41 -7.85 -8.72 16.54
N GLU A 42 -6.73 -8.87 17.23
CA GLU A 42 -5.62 -7.90 17.19
C GLU A 42 -4.99 -7.85 15.80
N MET A 43 -4.76 -9.02 15.20
CA MET A 43 -4.27 -9.13 13.83
C MET A 43 -5.26 -8.52 12.83
N ASN A 44 -6.56 -8.75 13.00
CA ASN A 44 -7.58 -8.15 12.15
C ASN A 44 -7.57 -6.62 12.25
N GLU A 45 -7.43 -6.06 13.46
CA GLU A 45 -7.32 -4.61 13.68
C GLU A 45 -6.08 -4.02 13.00
N ILE A 46 -4.90 -4.65 13.14
CA ILE A 46 -3.66 -4.17 12.51
C ILE A 46 -3.77 -4.13 10.98
N CYS A 47 -4.55 -5.03 10.38
CA CYS A 47 -4.78 -5.07 8.94
C CYS A 47 -5.72 -3.96 8.41
N LYS A 48 -6.43 -3.22 9.28
CA LYS A 48 -7.35 -2.16 8.86
C LYS A 48 -6.62 -0.88 8.48
N THR A 49 -7.03 -0.26 7.36
CA THR A 49 -6.47 1.01 6.87
C THR A 49 -6.61 2.13 7.91
N GLU A 50 -7.73 2.18 8.64
CA GLU A 50 -8.00 3.18 9.68
C GLU A 50 -7.07 3.03 10.88
N PHE A 51 -6.69 1.79 11.23
CA PHE A 51 -5.71 1.52 12.26
C PHE A 51 -4.33 1.97 11.77
N GLN A 52 -3.90 1.54 10.58
CA GLN A 52 -2.62 1.91 9.98
C GLN A 52 -2.47 3.43 9.82
N MET A 53 -3.53 4.12 9.40
CA MET A 53 -3.53 5.58 9.29
C MET A 53 -3.31 6.25 10.65
N ARG A 54 -4.00 5.81 11.70
CA ARG A 54 -3.82 6.36 13.04
C ARG A 54 -2.46 6.00 13.63
N LEU A 55 -1.93 4.81 13.35
CA LEU A 55 -0.60 4.38 13.77
C LEU A 55 0.50 5.26 13.18
N LEU A 56 0.43 5.53 11.88
CA LEU A 56 1.47 6.28 11.17
C LEU A 56 1.42 7.79 11.40
N TRP A 57 0.22 8.36 11.55
CA TRP A 57 0.03 9.82 11.56
C TRP A 57 -0.66 10.37 12.83
N GLY A 58 -1.05 9.51 13.76
CA GLY A 58 -1.88 9.90 14.91
C GLY A 58 -3.29 10.33 14.51
N SER A 59 -4.12 10.68 15.50
CA SER A 59 -5.53 11.02 15.27
C SER A 59 -5.73 12.27 14.41
N LYS A 60 -4.92 13.32 14.62
CA LYS A 60 -5.00 14.57 13.85
C LYS A 60 -4.31 14.47 12.49
N GLY A 61 -3.11 13.89 12.44
CA GLY A 61 -2.34 13.78 11.20
C GLY A 61 -3.00 12.86 10.17
N ALA A 62 -3.77 11.85 10.60
CA ALA A 62 -4.51 10.97 9.70
C ALA A 62 -5.56 11.70 8.84
N GLN A 63 -6.06 12.87 9.29
CA GLN A 63 -7.05 13.67 8.57
C GLN A 63 -6.44 14.66 7.57
N VAL A 64 -5.11 14.75 7.51
CA VAL A 64 -4.39 15.59 6.56
C VAL A 64 -4.49 15.01 5.15
N ASN A 65 -4.39 15.87 4.14
CA ASN A 65 -4.42 15.48 2.74
C ASN A 65 -3.38 14.37 2.43
N GLN A 66 -3.72 13.49 1.49
CA GLN A 66 -2.94 12.31 1.14
C GLN A 66 -1.53 12.67 0.66
N THR A 67 -1.41 13.69 -0.20
CA THR A 67 -0.14 14.12 -0.79
C THR A 67 0.87 14.50 0.29
N GLU A 68 0.46 15.33 1.25
CA GLU A 68 1.30 15.77 2.36
C GLU A 68 1.70 14.60 3.27
N ARG A 69 0.77 13.69 3.58
CA ARG A 69 1.06 12.49 4.37
C ARG A 69 2.12 11.60 3.70
N TYR A 70 2.02 11.41 2.39
CA TYR A 70 2.95 10.59 1.63
C TYR A 70 4.31 11.26 1.47
N GLU A 71 4.35 12.55 1.18
CA GLU A 71 5.60 13.31 1.12
C GLU A 71 6.32 13.29 2.48
N LYS A 72 5.57 13.47 3.57
CA LYS A 72 6.13 13.39 4.93
C LYS A 72 6.69 12.01 5.21
N PHE A 73 5.98 10.94 4.82
CA PHE A 73 6.45 9.58 5.04
C PHE A 73 7.69 9.25 4.20
N ASN A 74 7.77 9.74 2.96
CA ASN A 74 8.99 9.64 2.14
C ASN A 74 10.20 10.29 2.83
N GLN A 75 10.03 11.46 3.45
CA GLN A 75 11.09 12.12 4.22
C GLN A 75 11.50 11.29 5.45
N ILE A 76 10.52 10.75 6.19
CA ILE A 76 10.75 9.90 7.36
C ILE A 76 11.54 8.65 6.96
N LEU A 77 11.08 7.91 5.95
CA LEU A 77 11.74 6.69 5.49
C LEU A 77 13.16 6.97 4.96
N THR A 78 13.36 8.09 4.26
CA THR A 78 14.69 8.50 3.80
C THR A 78 15.63 8.78 4.97
N ALA A 79 15.16 9.48 6.00
CA ALA A 79 15.96 9.77 7.20
C ALA A 79 16.28 8.51 8.00
N LEU A 80 15.30 7.60 8.16
CA LEU A 80 15.49 6.31 8.82
C LEU A 80 16.48 5.42 8.07
N SER A 81 16.34 5.31 6.75
CA SER A 81 17.26 4.55 5.90
C SER A 81 18.69 5.06 6.04
N ARG A 82 18.93 6.38 5.92
CA ARG A 82 20.28 6.97 6.09
C ARG A 82 20.84 6.80 7.50
N LYS A 83 19.98 6.72 8.52
CA LYS A 83 20.42 6.51 9.90
C LYS A 83 20.81 5.05 10.15
N LEU A 84 20.05 4.10 9.60
CA LEU A 84 20.31 2.67 9.73
C LEU A 84 21.49 2.22 8.88
N GLU A 85 21.59 2.75 7.65
CA GLU A 85 22.62 2.43 6.67
C GLU A 85 23.21 3.75 6.12
N PRO A 86 24.16 4.37 6.83
CA PRO A 86 24.75 5.62 6.39
C PRO A 86 25.46 5.47 5.04
N PRO A 87 25.27 6.43 4.11
CA PRO A 87 26.01 6.39 2.86
C PRO A 87 27.52 6.50 3.14
N PRO A 88 28.37 5.87 2.31
CA PRO A 88 29.82 5.94 2.49
C PRO A 88 30.26 7.40 2.56
N VAL A 89 31.01 7.76 3.61
CA VAL A 89 31.66 9.06 3.67
C VAL A 89 32.68 9.06 2.54
N LYS A 90 32.42 9.81 1.46
CA LYS A 90 33.48 10.13 0.50
C LYS A 90 34.56 10.84 1.31
N GLN A 91 35.69 10.17 1.55
CA GLN A 91 36.88 10.84 2.01
C GLN A 91 37.14 11.95 0.99
N ALA A 92 36.92 13.20 1.41
CA ALA A 92 37.40 14.34 0.66
C ALA A 92 38.91 14.15 0.58
N GLU A 93 39.39 13.87 -0.63
CA GLU A 93 40.81 13.74 -0.93
C GLU A 93 41.52 14.99 -0.41
N LEU A 94 42.42 14.75 0.55
CA LEU A 94 43.39 15.70 1.09
C LEU A 94 44.50 15.93 0.05
#